data_AF-A0A2M7S197-F1
#
_entry.id   AF-A0A2M7S197-F1
#
_cell.length_a   1.000
_cell.length_b   1.000
_cell.length_c   1.000
_cell.angle_alpha   90.00
_cell.angle_beta   90.00
_cell.angle_gamma   90.00
#
_symmetry.space_group_name_H-M   'P 1'
#
loop_
_entity.id
_entity.type
_entity.pdbx_description
1 polymer ?
#
loop_
_entity_poly.entity_id
_entity_poly.type
_entity_poly.pdbx_seq_one_letter_code
_entity_poly.pdbx_strand_id
1 'polypeptide(L)' 'VSLIKTVYKLGEEPVGILGIIGPKRMEYPKMISLVNFVASTINKIFNKIVGE' A
#
# COMPACT_ATOMS: atom_id res chain seq x y z
N VAL A 1 3.65 7.69 -18.11
CA VAL A 1 3.01 7.44 -16.80
C VAL A 1 3.95 6.58 -15.96
N SER A 2 3.97 6.78 -14.65
CA SER A 2 4.70 5.93 -13.68
C SER A 2 3.70 5.28 -12.73
N LEU A 3 4.03 4.06 -12.30
CA LEU A 3 3.24 3.28 -11.33
C LEU A 3 4.16 2.85 -10.19
N ILE A 4 3.79 3.19 -8.96
CA ILE A 4 4.41 2.66 -7.74
C ILE A 4 3.38 1.75 -7.09
N LYS A 5 3.77 0.54 -6.71
CA LYS A 5 2.84 -0.47 -6.15
C LYS A 5 3.44 -1.16 -4.93
N THR A 6 2.58 -1.59 -4.03
CA THR A 6 2.90 -2.41 -2.86
C THR A 6 1.80 -3.45 -2.65
N VAL A 7 2.14 -4.56 -1.99
CA VAL A 7 1.20 -5.65 -1.69
C VAL A 7 0.64 -5.42 -0.29
N TYR A 8 -0.68 -5.45 -0.14
CA TYR A 8 -1.32 -5.46 1.18
C TYR A 8 -1.71 -6.89 1.56
N LYS A 9 -1.73 -7.14 2.86
CA LYS A 9 -1.96 -8.45 3.44
C LYS A 9 -3.08 -8.38 4.47
N LEU A 10 -3.78 -9.49 4.60
CA LEU A 10 -4.72 -9.73 5.68
C LEU A 10 -4.14 -10.84 6.55
N GLY A 11 -3.75 -10.52 7.79
CA GLY A 11 -2.89 -11.41 8.57
C GLY A 11 -1.60 -11.72 7.81
N GLU A 12 -1.32 -13.00 7.57
CA GLU A 12 -0.16 -13.45 6.78
C GLU A 12 -0.45 -13.56 5.27
N GLU A 13 -1.72 -13.53 4.86
CA GLU A 13 -2.12 -13.79 3.49
C GLU A 13 -2.04 -12.52 2.60
N PRO A 14 -1.32 -12.55 1.47
CA PRO A 14 -1.33 -11.46 0.50
C PRO A 14 -2.66 -11.41 -0.25
N VAL A 15 -3.44 -10.34 -0.04
CA VAL A 15 -4.81 -10.22 -0.57
C VAL A 15 -4.89 -9.34 -1.82
N GLY A 16 -3.96 -8.40 -2.01
CA GLY A 16 -4.00 -7.55 -3.19
C GLY A 16 -2.90 -6.51 -3.31
N ILE A 17 -3.05 -5.62 -4.29
CA ILE A 17 -2.06 -4.60 -4.65
C ILE A 17 -2.66 -3.21 -4.45
N LEU A 18 -1.92 -2.34 -3.77
CA LEU A 18 -2.17 -0.90 -3.69
C LEU A 18 -1.13 -0.18 -4.54
N GLY A 19 -1.53 0.84 -5.30
CA GLY A 19 -0.57 1.59 -6.11
C GLY A 19 -0.96 3.03 -6.38
N ILE A 20 0.05 3.84 -6.65
CA ILE A 20 -0.05 5.25 -7.03
C ILE A 20 0.28 5.36 -8.51
N ILE A 21 -0.64 5.92 -9.29
CA ILE A 21 -0.45 6.25 -10.71
C ILE A 21 -0.17 7.74 -10.81
N GLY A 22 0.90 8.10 -11.53
CA GLY A 22 1.31 9.50 -11.62
C GLY A 22 2.15 9.85 -12.85
N PRO A 23 2.53 11.13 -12.99
CA PRO A 23 3.44 11.58 -14.04
C PRO A 23 4.80 10.89 -13.92
N LYS A 24 5.54 10.84 -15.04
CA LYS A 24 6.84 10.13 -15.10
C LYS A 24 7.89 10.72 -14.13
N ARG A 25 7.76 12.01 -13.80
CA ARG A 25 8.59 12.73 -12.83
C ARG A 25 7.73 13.05 -11.60
N MET A 26 7.97 12.32 -10.52
CA MET A 26 7.31 12.46 -9.22
C MET A 26 8.38 12.38 -8.13
N GLU A 27 8.09 12.86 -6.92
CA GLU A 27 8.99 12.69 -5.78
C GLU A 27 8.95 11.25 -5.28
N TYR A 28 9.71 10.36 -5.92
CA TYR A 28 9.70 8.92 -5.63
C TYR A 28 9.87 8.59 -4.14
N PRO A 29 10.79 9.21 -3.38
CA PRO A 29 10.91 8.91 -1.95
C PRO A 29 9.62 9.20 -1.18
N LYS A 30 8.98 10.34 -1.44
CA LYS A 30 7.71 10.71 -0.81
C LYS A 30 6.58 9.76 -1.18
N MET A 31 6.54 9.35 -2.44
CA MET A 31 5.48 8.50 -2.97
C MET A 31 5.61 7.04 -2.50
N ILE A 32 6.83 6.53 -2.39
CA ILE A 32 7.11 5.22 -1.78
C ILE A 32 6.70 5.23 -0.30
N SER A 33 7.08 6.27 0.44
CA SER A 33 6.65 6.42 1.85
C SER A 33 5.13 6.46 2.00
N LEU A 34 4.45 7.19 1.10
CA LEU A 34 3.00 7.30 1.09
C LEU A 34 2.33 5.94 0.83
N VAL A 35 2.73 5.22 -0.22
CA VAL A 35 2.10 3.93 -0.56
C VAL A 35 2.30 2.90 0.55
N ASN A 36 3.49 2.90 1.19
CA ASN A 36 3.78 2.02 2.31
C ASN A 36 2.96 2.38 3.55
N PHE A 37 2.81 3.67 3.85
CA PHE A 37 1.97 4.12 4.96
C PHE A 37 0.51 3.72 4.78
N VAL A 38 -0.03 3.89 3.57
CA VAL A 38 -1.41 3.50 3.24
C VAL A 38 -1.58 1.99 3.36
N ALA A 39 -0.64 1.20 2.83
CA ALA A 39 -0.68 -0.26 2.94
C ALA A 39 -0.62 -0.73 4.41
N SER A 40 0.26 -0.14 5.23
CA SER A 40 0.32 -0.45 6.67
C SER A 40 -0.97 -0.10 7.40
N THR A 41 -1.57 1.04 7.08
CA THR A 41 -2.84 1.48 7.66
C THR A 41 -3.97 0.52 7.30
N ILE A 42 -4.05 0.11 6.02
CA ILE A 42 -5.04 -0.85 5.54
C ILE A 42 -4.84 -2.21 6.22
N ASN A 43 -3.61 -2.72 6.31
CA ASN A 43 -3.32 -3.97 7.01
C ASN A 43 -3.78 -3.91 8.48
N LYS A 44 -3.56 -2.79 9.18
CA LYS A 44 -4.02 -2.63 10.57
C LYS A 44 -5.54 -2.64 10.68
N ILE A 45 -6.24 -1.94 9.78
CA ILE A 45 -7.72 -1.92 9.75
C ILE A 45 -8.25 -3.32 9.49
N PHE A 46 -7.68 -4.01 8.50
CA PHE A 46 -8.08 -5.35 8.12
C PHE A 46 -7.80 -6.38 9.21
N ASN A 47 -6.64 -6.34 9.85
CA ASN A 47 -6.35 -7.20 11.01
C ASN A 47 -7.36 -6.95 12.15
N LYS A 48 -7.77 -5.69 12.37
CA LYS A 48 -8.79 -5.36 13.38
C LYS A 48 -10.19 -5.86 13.01
N ILE A 49 -10.55 -5.86 11.73
CA ILE A 49 -11.87 -6.32 11.25
C ILE A 49 -11.94 -7.84 11.22
N VAL A 50 -10.85 -8.51 10.82
CA VAL A 50 -10.83 -9.96 10.64
C VAL A 50 -10.61 -10.70 11.95
N GLY A 51 -10.09 -10.03 12.98
CA GLY A 51 -10.11 -10.53 14.35
C GLY A 51 -9.16 -11.70 14.57
N GLU A 52 -8.09 -11.41 15.29
CA GLU A 52 -7.84 -12.17 16.51
C GLU A 52 -8.54 -11.43 17.66
#